data_AF-A0ABD6EAG0-F1
#
_entry.id   AF-A0ABD6EAG0-F1
#
_cell.length_a   1.000
_cell.length_b   1.000
_cell.length_c   1.000
_cell.angle_alpha   90.00
_cell.angle_beta   90.00
_cell.angle_gamma   90.00
#
_symmetry.space_group_name_H-M   'P 1'
#
loop_
_entity.id
_entity.type
_entity.pdbx_description
1 polymer ?
#
loop_
_entity_poly.entity_id
_entity_poly.type
_entity_poly.pdbx_seq_one_letter_code
_entity_poly.pdbx_strand_id
1 'polypeptide(L)'
;MEPSFILMSSKCEKMSSFCPLRIVDHKVSITAKRLEDCKWFHGKLTRHAACLRLTRDGQFLVRLARAREDLQLKLVLSLKWNGRHCHFQIRERCGYFSIEDLRFDRVVNLVDYYLRSKVPITRRIPAIIVEPVSRDDVTESAYIVEHMINIFIACVIVSIIYFCSLGSENSKS
;
A
#
# COMPACT_ATOMS: atom_id res chain seq x y z
N MET A 1 -41.66 -17.09 -22.14
CA MET A 1 -40.67 -17.57 -21.16
C MET A 1 -39.30 -17.28 -21.73
N GLU A 2 -38.71 -16.18 -21.29
CA GLU A 2 -37.34 -15.73 -21.57
C GLU A 2 -36.96 -14.90 -20.33
N PRO A 3 -35.91 -15.24 -19.56
CA PRO A 3 -35.59 -14.49 -18.36
C PRO A 3 -34.68 -13.30 -18.68
N SER A 4 -35.16 -12.15 -18.25
CA SER A 4 -34.50 -10.86 -18.09
C SER A 4 -33.10 -10.93 -17.44
N PHE A 5 -32.09 -10.40 -18.13
CA PHE A 5 -30.79 -10.05 -17.56
C PHE A 5 -30.45 -8.59 -17.90
N ILE A 6 -31.15 -7.65 -17.25
CA ILE A 6 -30.73 -6.25 -17.15
C ILE A 6 -31.05 -5.78 -15.73
N LEU A 7 -30.06 -5.76 -14.85
CA LEU A 7 -29.80 -4.64 -13.93
C LEU A 7 -28.55 -4.94 -13.09
N MET A 8 -27.51 -4.12 -13.22
CA MET A 8 -26.76 -3.50 -12.11
C MET A 8 -25.49 -2.81 -12.66
N SER A 9 -25.69 -1.73 -13.41
CA SER A 9 -24.64 -0.75 -13.72
C SER A 9 -25.03 0.68 -13.32
N SER A 10 -25.86 0.84 -12.29
CA SER A 10 -26.50 2.13 -12.00
C SER A 10 -26.29 2.58 -10.56
N LYS A 11 -25.03 2.72 -10.14
CA LYS A 11 -24.74 3.46 -8.90
C LYS A 11 -23.46 4.29 -8.92
N CYS A 12 -23.14 4.91 -10.06
CA CYS A 12 -22.13 5.97 -10.12
C CYS A 12 -22.52 7.24 -10.91
N GLU A 13 -23.74 7.34 -11.45
CA GLU A 13 -24.14 8.49 -12.28
C GLU A 13 -24.94 9.60 -11.56
N LYS A 14 -25.23 9.46 -10.26
CA LYS A 14 -26.00 10.47 -9.51
C LYS A 14 -25.28 10.97 -8.26
N MET A 15 -24.04 11.43 -8.42
CA MET A 15 -23.38 12.26 -7.41
C MET A 15 -22.47 13.32 -8.06
N SER A 16 -22.97 13.99 -9.10
CA SER A 16 -22.34 15.16 -9.73
C SER A 16 -22.70 16.49 -9.08
N SER A 17 -23.58 16.50 -8.07
CA SER A 17 -23.91 17.70 -7.29
C SER A 17 -23.23 17.64 -5.93
N PHE A 18 -22.30 18.58 -5.69
CA PHE A 18 -21.57 18.86 -4.44
C PHE A 18 -20.33 18.01 -4.12
N CYS A 19 -19.27 18.19 -4.92
CA CYS A 19 -17.90 18.16 -4.41
C CYS A 19 -17.07 19.21 -5.17
N PRO A 20 -16.80 20.40 -4.62
CA PRO A 20 -16.01 21.43 -5.28
C PRO A 20 -14.51 21.11 -5.18
N LEU A 21 -14.08 19.96 -5.70
CA LEU A 21 -12.66 19.58 -5.73
C LEU A 21 -12.09 19.76 -7.13
N ARG A 22 -10.96 20.48 -7.22
CA ARG A 22 -10.27 20.78 -8.48
C ARG A 22 -9.65 19.50 -9.03
N ILE A 23 -10.14 19.06 -10.19
CA ILE A 23 -9.45 18.07 -11.01
C ILE A 23 -8.23 18.78 -11.60
N VAL A 24 -7.04 18.23 -11.34
CA VAL A 24 -5.82 18.78 -11.93
C VAL A 24 -5.64 18.10 -13.28
N ASP A 25 -6.03 18.78 -14.36
CA ASP A 25 -5.74 18.37 -15.74
C ASP A 25 -4.25 18.52 -16.03
N HIS A 26 -3.44 17.63 -15.45
CA HIS A 26 -2.01 17.62 -15.69
C HIS A 26 -1.76 16.94 -17.04
N LYS A 27 -1.53 17.75 -18.08
CA LYS A 27 -1.00 17.30 -19.38
C LYS A 27 0.44 16.81 -19.18
N VAL A 28 0.62 15.56 -18.74
CA VAL A 28 1.93 14.90 -18.57
C VAL A 28 2.11 13.86 -19.65
N SER A 29 3.29 13.95 -20.28
CA SER A 29 3.85 13.06 -21.28
C SER A 29 3.48 11.60 -21.05
N ILE A 30 2.80 11.04 -22.04
CA ILE A 30 2.30 9.67 -22.13
C ILE A 30 3.47 8.69 -22.07
N THR A 31 3.83 8.26 -20.86
CA THR A 31 4.27 6.89 -20.66
C THR A 31 3.26 6.29 -19.71
N ALA A 32 2.57 5.22 -20.15
CA ALA A 32 1.60 4.50 -19.34
C ALA A 32 2.32 3.68 -18.26
N LYS A 33 3.13 4.34 -17.44
CA LYS A 33 3.92 3.70 -16.40
C LYS A 33 2.96 3.08 -15.39
N ARG A 34 3.07 1.76 -15.20
CA ARG A 34 2.26 1.05 -14.22
C ARG A 34 2.75 1.40 -12.83
N LEU A 35 1.87 1.33 -11.84
CA LEU A 35 2.23 1.58 -10.46
C LEU A 35 3.31 0.60 -9.98
N GLU A 36 3.23 -0.64 -10.44
CA GLU A 36 4.17 -1.71 -10.12
C GLU A 36 5.60 -1.42 -10.63
N ASP A 37 5.75 -0.67 -11.71
CA ASP A 37 7.05 -0.34 -12.32
C ASP A 37 7.72 0.88 -11.65
N CYS A 38 7.04 1.51 -10.70
CA CYS A 38 7.56 2.65 -9.99
C CYS A 38 8.53 2.20 -8.90
N LYS A 39 9.81 2.56 -9.02
CA LYS A 39 10.83 2.27 -8.00
C LYS A 39 10.43 2.73 -6.59
N TRP A 40 9.67 3.82 -6.47
CA TRP A 40 9.16 4.32 -5.18
C TRP A 40 7.93 3.56 -4.65
N PHE A 41 7.38 2.61 -5.40
CA PHE A 41 6.28 1.75 -4.97
C PHE A 41 6.83 0.44 -4.41
N HIS A 42 6.58 0.19 -3.13
CA HIS A 42 7.17 -0.93 -2.39
C HIS A 42 6.22 -2.13 -2.27
N GLY A 43 5.01 -2.07 -2.83
CA GLY A 43 4.00 -3.09 -2.65
C GLY A 43 3.58 -3.21 -1.18
N LYS A 44 3.38 -4.42 -0.67
CA LYS A 44 3.04 -4.65 0.75
C LYS A 44 4.26 -4.36 1.62
N LEU A 45 4.20 -3.28 2.41
CA LEU A 45 5.27 -2.89 3.32
C LEU A 45 4.68 -2.41 4.65
N THR A 46 5.21 -2.92 5.76
CA THR A 46 4.75 -2.52 7.10
C THR A 46 5.14 -1.08 7.41
N ARG A 47 4.43 -0.47 8.37
CA ARG A 47 4.75 0.90 8.81
C ARG A 47 6.18 0.99 9.34
N HIS A 48 6.60 0.02 10.15
CA HIS A 48 7.94 -0.02 10.73
C HIS A 48 9.03 -0.12 9.66
N ALA A 49 8.90 -1.06 8.72
CA ALA A 49 9.86 -1.23 7.62
C ALA A 49 9.94 0.00 6.70
N ALA A 50 8.82 0.72 6.51
CA ALA A 50 8.82 1.98 5.79
C ALA A 50 9.61 3.07 6.54
N CYS A 51 9.43 3.19 7.85
CA CYS A 51 10.18 4.17 8.65
C CYS A 51 11.69 3.91 8.61
N LEU A 52 12.12 2.65 8.69
CA LEU A 52 13.55 2.29 8.61
C LEU A 52 14.20 2.70 7.28
N ARG A 53 13.44 2.64 6.18
CA ARG A 53 13.91 3.04 4.85
C ARG A 53 14.00 4.56 4.65
N LEU A 54 13.21 5.32 5.40
CA LEU A 54 13.13 6.77 5.28
C LEU A 54 14.10 7.41 6.26
N THR A 55 15.36 7.58 5.84
CA THR A 55 16.44 8.05 6.73
C THR A 55 16.56 9.57 6.72
N ARG A 56 16.32 10.22 5.57
CA ARG A 56 16.48 11.67 5.37
C ARG A 56 15.14 12.39 5.21
N ASP A 57 15.09 13.66 5.61
CA ASP A 57 13.92 14.51 5.38
C ASP A 57 13.69 14.75 3.88
N GLY A 58 12.43 14.74 3.47
CA GLY A 58 12.01 14.80 2.06
C GLY A 58 12.00 13.44 1.36
N GLN A 59 12.52 12.38 1.97
CA GLN A 59 12.40 11.03 1.41
C GLN A 59 10.96 10.52 1.49
N PHE A 60 10.55 9.78 0.47
CA PHE A 60 9.23 9.16 0.43
C PHE A 60 9.22 7.81 -0.28
N LEU A 61 8.17 7.04 -0.02
CA LEU A 61 7.79 5.83 -0.73
C LEU A 61 6.27 5.62 -0.65
N VAL A 62 5.71 4.85 -1.57
CA VAL A 62 4.31 4.42 -1.56
C VAL A 62 4.24 2.93 -1.24
N ARG A 63 3.32 2.56 -0.36
CA ARG A 63 3.12 1.18 0.07
C ARG A 63 1.65 0.81 0.22
N LEU A 64 1.38 -0.47 0.18
CA LEU A 64 0.11 -1.08 0.58
C LEU A 64 0.18 -1.44 2.07
N ALA A 65 -0.77 -0.91 2.84
CA ALA A 65 -0.91 -1.16 4.26
C ALA A 65 -2.23 -1.88 4.53
N ARG A 66 -2.23 -2.92 5.38
CA ARG A 66 -3.47 -3.53 5.86
C ARG A 66 -4.15 -2.60 6.87
N ALA A 67 -5.41 -2.27 6.65
CA ALA A 67 -6.22 -1.55 7.63
C ALA A 67 -6.67 -2.47 8.76
N ARG A 68 -6.81 -1.89 9.96
CA ARG A 68 -7.13 -2.65 11.18
C ARG A 68 -8.59 -3.12 11.22
N GLU A 69 -9.52 -2.34 10.69
CA GLU A 69 -10.96 -2.62 10.79
C GLU A 69 -11.45 -3.64 9.75
N ASP A 70 -11.06 -3.48 8.49
CA ASP A 70 -11.65 -4.18 7.34
C ASP A 70 -10.71 -5.22 6.72
N LEU A 71 -9.49 -5.36 7.27
CA LEU A 71 -8.40 -6.18 6.71
C LEU A 71 -8.03 -5.85 5.25
N GLN A 72 -8.55 -4.75 4.69
CA GLN A 72 -8.32 -4.36 3.31
C GLN A 72 -6.97 -3.67 3.15
N LEU A 73 -6.40 -3.77 1.95
CA LEU A 73 -5.16 -3.07 1.60
C LEU A 73 -5.48 -1.65 1.18
N LYS A 74 -4.82 -0.68 1.82
CA LYS A 74 -4.93 0.75 1.52
C LYS A 74 -3.60 1.25 1.00
N LEU A 75 -3.65 2.08 -0.04
CA LEU A 75 -2.49 2.80 -0.55
C LEU A 75 -2.10 3.90 0.43
N VAL A 76 -0.83 3.93 0.81
CA VAL A 76 -0.28 4.87 1.78
C VAL A 76 1.02 5.47 1.25
N LEU A 77 1.05 6.79 1.12
CA LEU A 77 2.27 7.58 0.94
C LEU A 77 2.95 7.73 2.30
N SER A 78 4.16 7.18 2.45
CA SER A 78 4.98 7.32 3.65
C SER A 78 6.19 8.20 3.33
N LEU A 79 6.50 9.14 4.20
CA LEU A 79 7.59 10.07 4.02
C LEU A 79 8.19 10.47 5.36
N LYS A 80 9.41 10.99 5.33
CA LYS A 80 10.04 11.61 6.49
C LYS A 80 10.16 13.11 6.24
N TRP A 81 9.72 13.91 7.21
CA TRP A 81 9.69 15.36 7.12
C TRP A 81 9.89 15.97 8.51
N ASN A 82 10.79 16.95 8.62
CA ASN A 82 11.17 17.61 9.89
C ASN A 82 11.47 16.59 11.00
N GLY A 83 12.25 15.56 10.70
CA GLY A 83 12.64 14.50 11.63
C GLY A 83 11.51 13.54 12.02
N ARG A 84 10.29 13.69 11.48
CA ARG A 84 9.13 12.84 11.81
C ARG A 84 8.68 12.01 10.61
N HIS A 85 8.20 10.80 10.88
CA HIS A 85 7.57 9.96 9.86
C HIS A 85 6.09 10.32 9.72
N CYS A 86 5.69 10.69 8.52
CA CYS A 86 4.31 11.00 8.16
C CYS A 86 3.76 9.91 7.23
N HIS A 87 2.48 9.59 7.40
CA HIS A 87 1.79 8.60 6.57
C HIS A 87 0.44 9.14 6.13
N PHE A 88 0.24 9.24 4.83
CA PHE A 88 -0.98 9.75 4.22
C PHE A 88 -1.65 8.65 3.41
N GLN A 89 -2.91 8.37 3.69
CA GLN A 89 -3.68 7.43 2.89
C GLN A 89 -4.06 8.09 1.56
N ILE A 90 -3.76 7.40 0.46
CA ILE A 90 -4.28 7.74 -0.87
C ILE A 90 -5.64 7.05 -0.99
N ARG A 91 -6.68 7.85 -1.17
CA ARG A 91 -8.07 7.39 -1.27
C ARG A 91 -8.45 7.35 -2.73
N GLU A 92 -9.15 6.28 -3.11
CA GLU A 92 -9.80 6.16 -4.40
C GLU A 92 -11.29 6.47 -4.24
N ARG A 93 -11.81 7.39 -5.05
CA ARG A 93 -13.25 7.72 -5.12
C ARG A 93 -13.64 8.03 -6.56
N CYS A 94 -14.65 7.32 -7.06
CA CYS A 94 -15.17 7.49 -8.42
C CYS A 94 -14.09 7.38 -9.51
N GLY A 95 -13.11 6.49 -9.34
CA GLY A 95 -11.99 6.30 -10.28
C GLY A 95 -10.86 7.33 -10.18
N TYR A 96 -10.94 8.28 -9.23
CA TYR A 96 -9.89 9.26 -8.99
C TYR A 96 -9.17 8.99 -7.67
N PHE A 97 -7.87 9.29 -7.63
CA PHE A 97 -7.00 9.20 -6.48
C PHE A 97 -6.76 10.56 -5.84
N SER A 98 -6.87 10.66 -4.51
CA SER A 98 -6.58 11.88 -3.76
C SER A 98 -6.03 11.59 -2.36
N ILE A 99 -5.28 12.55 -1.80
CA ILE A 99 -4.89 12.55 -0.38
C ILE A 99 -5.73 13.58 0.40
N GLU A 100 -5.87 14.77 -0.17
CA GLU A 100 -6.68 15.87 0.35
C GLU A 100 -7.66 16.32 -0.75
N ASP A 101 -7.51 17.56 -1.23
CA ASP A 101 -8.47 18.19 -2.15
C ASP A 101 -8.22 17.85 -3.64
N LEU A 102 -6.95 17.65 -4.01
CA LEU A 102 -6.57 17.44 -5.40
C LEU A 102 -6.85 16.00 -5.83
N ARG A 103 -7.47 15.85 -7.01
CA ARG A 103 -7.84 14.56 -7.61
C ARG A 103 -7.02 14.29 -8.87
N PHE A 104 -6.63 13.04 -9.04
CA PHE A 104 -5.80 12.57 -10.15
C PHE A 104 -6.32 11.23 -10.69
N ASP A 105 -6.20 11.00 -11.99
CA ASP A 105 -6.65 9.74 -12.62
C ASP A 105 -5.78 8.54 -12.24
N ARG A 106 -4.52 8.78 -11.86
CA ARG A 106 -3.54 7.74 -11.52
C ARG A 106 -2.71 8.16 -10.32
N VAL A 107 -2.36 7.18 -9.49
CA VAL A 107 -1.43 7.37 -8.36
C VAL A 107 -0.08 7.92 -8.81
N VAL A 108 0.39 7.49 -9.98
CA VAL A 108 1.65 8.00 -10.57
C VAL A 108 1.56 9.51 -10.80
N ASN A 109 0.46 9.99 -11.39
CA ASN A 109 0.25 11.42 -11.65
C ASN A 109 0.16 12.23 -10.35
N LEU A 110 -0.50 11.67 -9.32
CA LEU A 110 -0.56 12.26 -7.99
C LEU A 110 0.84 12.48 -7.42
N VAL A 111 1.65 11.42 -7.36
CA VAL A 111 3.02 11.49 -6.80
C VAL A 111 3.87 12.46 -7.60
N ASP A 112 3.79 12.37 -8.93
CA ASP A 112 4.57 13.16 -9.86
C ASP A 112 4.24 14.66 -9.77
N TYR A 113 2.96 15.01 -9.56
CA TYR A 113 2.53 16.37 -9.26
C TYR A 113 3.19 16.91 -8.00
N TYR A 114 3.10 16.21 -6.87
CA TYR A 114 3.70 16.67 -5.61
C TYR A 114 5.24 16.71 -5.67
N LEU A 115 5.84 15.82 -6.46
CA LEU A 115 7.28 15.77 -6.65
C LEU A 115 7.78 16.96 -7.48
N ARG A 116 7.05 17.39 -8.51
CA ARG A 116 7.42 18.56 -9.33
C ARG A 116 7.05 19.89 -8.71
N SER A 117 5.83 20.00 -8.18
CA SER A 117 5.31 21.27 -7.66
C SER A 117 5.90 21.66 -6.31
N LYS A 118 6.50 20.70 -5.58
CA LYS A 118 7.07 20.90 -4.24
C LYS A 118 6.10 21.56 -3.26
N VAL A 119 4.81 21.33 -3.44
CA VAL A 119 3.76 21.84 -2.56
C VAL A 119 3.53 20.87 -1.39
N PRO A 120 3.03 21.38 -0.25
CA PRO A 120 2.64 20.55 0.87
C PRO A 120 1.60 19.48 0.51
N ILE A 121 1.76 18.26 1.02
CA ILE A 121 0.79 17.16 0.80
C ILE A 121 -0.58 17.47 1.42
N THR A 122 -0.58 18.05 2.63
CA THR A 122 -1.81 18.45 3.33
C THR A 122 -1.65 19.82 3.96
N ARG A 123 -2.75 20.52 4.22
CA ARG A 123 -2.71 21.83 4.91
C ARG A 123 -2.34 21.70 6.39
N ARG A 124 -2.73 20.60 7.03
CA ARG A 124 -2.48 20.35 8.46
C ARG A 124 -1.04 19.99 8.76
N ILE A 125 -0.44 19.17 7.90
CA ILE A 125 0.95 18.73 8.02
C ILE A 125 1.64 19.15 6.72
N PRO A 126 2.43 20.25 6.73
CA PRO A 126 2.97 20.82 5.51
C PRO A 126 4.21 20.07 5.01
N ALA A 127 4.10 18.74 4.91
CA ALA A 127 5.19 17.89 4.49
C ALA A 127 5.32 17.90 2.96
N ILE A 128 6.55 17.90 2.47
CA ILE A 128 6.87 17.99 1.04
C ILE A 128 7.72 16.77 0.66
N ILE A 129 7.44 16.17 -0.50
CA ILE A 129 8.23 15.06 -1.03
C ILE A 129 9.32 15.57 -1.97
N VAL A 130 10.53 15.05 -1.79
CA VAL A 130 11.72 15.49 -2.52
C VAL A 130 12.39 14.34 -3.25
N GLU A 131 12.66 13.25 -2.54
CA GLU A 131 13.47 12.15 -3.05
C GLU A 131 12.72 10.81 -2.94
N PRO A 132 12.54 10.08 -4.05
CA PRO A 132 11.97 8.73 -4.01
C PRO A 132 12.97 7.73 -3.43
N VAL A 133 12.52 6.90 -2.49
CA VAL A 133 13.30 5.74 -2.02
C VAL A 133 12.95 4.52 -2.87
N SER A 134 13.95 3.91 -3.49
CA SER A 134 13.77 2.73 -4.33
C SER A 134 13.38 1.50 -3.51
N ARG A 135 12.53 0.65 -4.08
CA ARG A 135 12.23 -0.70 -3.62
C ARG A 135 13.44 -1.57 -3.94
N ASP A 136 14.42 -1.62 -3.04
CA ASP A 136 15.50 -2.60 -3.19
C ASP A 136 14.90 -4.01 -3.06
N ASP A 137 15.27 -4.92 -3.97
CA ASP A 137 14.67 -6.27 -4.13
C ASP A 137 14.82 -7.18 -2.89
N VAL A 138 15.67 -6.80 -1.94
CA VAL A 138 16.06 -7.58 -0.76
C VAL A 138 14.88 -7.94 0.16
N THR A 139 13.78 -7.18 0.12
CA THR A 139 12.65 -7.37 1.05
C THR A 139 11.78 -8.60 0.78
N GLU A 140 11.72 -9.14 -0.44
CA GLU A 140 10.91 -10.34 -0.71
C GLU A 140 11.54 -11.57 -0.05
N SER A 141 12.87 -11.64 0.00
CA SER A 141 13.63 -12.72 0.64
C SER A 141 13.35 -12.82 2.13
N ALA A 142 13.23 -11.69 2.83
CA ALA A 142 13.05 -11.69 4.29
C ALA A 142 11.68 -12.26 4.72
N TYR A 143 10.61 -11.94 3.99
CA TYR A 143 9.26 -12.47 4.28
C TYR A 143 9.16 -13.97 3.98
N ILE A 144 9.74 -14.40 2.86
CA ILE A 144 9.79 -15.83 2.50
C ILE A 144 10.56 -16.59 3.58
N VAL A 145 11.71 -16.09 4.03
CA VAL A 145 12.51 -16.73 5.08
C VAL A 145 11.75 -16.79 6.40
N GLU A 146 11.09 -15.71 6.84
CA GLU A 146 10.28 -15.72 8.07
C GLU A 146 9.16 -16.77 8.01
N HIS A 147 8.45 -16.85 6.89
CA HIS A 147 7.41 -17.85 6.69
C HIS A 147 7.95 -19.28 6.62
N MET A 148 9.06 -19.50 5.91
CA MET A 148 9.70 -20.81 5.81
C MET A 148 10.22 -21.29 7.16
N ILE A 149 10.81 -20.40 7.96
CA ILE A 149 11.24 -20.69 9.33
C ILE A 149 10.04 -21.07 10.20
N ASN A 150 8.96 -20.28 10.16
CA ASN A 150 7.75 -20.56 10.95
C ASN A 150 7.09 -21.89 10.55
N ILE A 151 7.02 -22.19 9.26
CA ILE A 151 6.51 -23.47 8.75
C ILE A 151 7.42 -24.61 9.21
N PHE A 152 8.74 -24.46 9.10
CA PHE A 152 9.70 -25.49 9.52
C PHE A 152 9.58 -25.79 11.02
N ILE A 153 9.51 -24.75 11.86
CA ILE A 153 9.29 -24.88 13.30
C ILE A 153 7.99 -25.62 13.59
N ALA A 154 6.89 -25.25 12.91
CA ALA A 154 5.61 -25.94 13.08
C ALA A 154 5.69 -27.43 12.68
N CYS A 155 6.36 -27.76 11.57
CA CYS A 155 6.58 -29.14 11.14
C CYS A 155 7.40 -29.94 12.16
N VAL A 156 8.45 -29.35 12.74
CA VAL A 156 9.27 -30.01 13.77
C VAL A 156 8.44 -30.28 15.03
N ILE A 157 7.64 -29.31 15.48
CA ILE A 157 6.75 -29.47 16.63
C ILE A 157 5.76 -30.61 16.40
N VAL A 158 5.09 -30.63 15.24
CA VAL A 158 4.13 -31.68 14.89
C VAL A 158 4.80 -33.06 14.84
N SER A 159 6.01 -33.13 14.27
CA SER A 159 6.77 -34.38 14.19
C SER A 159 7.15 -34.90 15.57
N ILE A 160 7.63 -34.02 16.46
CA ILE A 160 7.96 -34.39 17.85
C ILE A 160 6.73 -34.90 18.58
N ILE A 161 5.58 -34.21 18.48
CA ILE A 161 4.33 -34.65 19.10
C ILE A 161 3.95 -36.05 18.62
N TYR A 162 4.03 -36.31 17.32
CA TYR A 162 3.76 -37.62 16.73
C TYR A 162 4.68 -38.72 17.27
N PHE A 163 6.00 -38.48 17.31
CA PHE A 163 6.96 -39.45 17.87
C PHE A 163 6.76 -39.67 19.37
N CYS A 164 6.42 -38.63 20.13
CA CYS A 164 6.08 -38.76 21.55
C CYS A 164 4.80 -39.60 21.76
N SER A 165 3.80 -39.46 20.89
CA SER A 165 2.58 -40.28 20.96
C SER A 165 2.87 -41.75 20.67
N LEU A 166 3.68 -42.05 19.65
CA LEU A 166 4.10 -43.42 19.32
C LEU A 166 4.98 -44.07 20.40
N GLY A 167 5.81 -43.28 21.09
CA GLY A 167 6.62 -43.77 22.21
C GLY A 167 5.81 -44.17 23.43
N SER A 168 4.57 -43.66 23.58
CA SER A 168 3.69 -43.98 24.71
C SER A 168 2.95 -45.31 24.56
N GLU A 169 2.81 -45.83 23.34
CA GLU A 169 2.14 -47.11 23.07
C GLU A 169 3.06 -48.32 23.32
N ASN A 170 4.38 -48.14 23.23
CA ASN A 170 5.38 -49.22 23.37
C ASN A 170 5.83 -49.49 24.82
N SER A 171 5.33 -48.77 25.83
CA SER A 171 5.70 -48.95 27.24
C SER A 171 4.66 -49.71 28.09
N LYS A 172 3.63 -50.30 27.45
CA LYS A 172 2.59 -51.12 28.12
C LYS A 172 2.68 -52.63 27.83
N SER A 173 3.80 -53.12 27.30
CA SER A 173 4.06 -54.57 27.17
C SER A 173 5.08 -55.05 28.18
#